data_AF-A0A3D8P9F6-F1
#
_entry.id   AF-A0A3D8P9F6-F1
#
_cell.length_a   1.000
_cell.length_b   1.000
_cell.length_c   1.000
_cell.angle_alpha   90.00
_cell.angle_beta   90.00
_cell.angle_gamma   90.00
#
_symmetry.space_group_name_H-M   'P 1'
#
loop_
_entity.id
_entity.type
_entity.pdbx_description
1 polymer ?
#
loop_
_entity_poly.entity_id
_entity_poly.type
_entity_poly.pdbx_seq_one_letter_code
_entity_poly.pdbx_strand_id
1 'polypeptide(L)' 'MEWSGEASVMAQHRHGESAVILTVLTREAGLIRGLVPGGASARRAAMLQPGNRISLRWRARLEDQL' A
#
# COMPACT_ATOMS: atom_id res chain seq x y z
N MET A 1 9.51 -7.05 10.43
CA MET A 1 10.27 -6.02 9.69
C MET A 1 9.37 -4.86 9.32
N GLU A 2 9.99 -3.72 9.05
CA GLU A 2 9.28 -2.47 8.84
C GLU A 2 9.96 -1.67 7.74
N TRP A 3 9.14 -1.11 6.85
CA TRP A 3 9.57 -0.15 5.84
C TRP A 3 8.73 1.12 5.98
N SER A 4 9.33 2.27 5.72
CA SER A 4 8.60 3.53 5.62
C SER A 4 9.22 4.43 4.57
N GLY A 5 8.39 5.10 3.79
CA GLY A 5 8.87 6.03 2.79
C GLY A 5 7.78 6.52 1.85
N GLU A 6 8.22 7.29 0.85
CA GLU A 6 7.39 7.75 -0.25
C GLU A 6 7.24 6.67 -1.31
N ALA A 7 6.03 6.53 -1.83
CA ALA A 7 5.72 5.57 -2.88
C ALA A 7 4.69 6.14 -3.85
N SER A 8 4.76 5.70 -5.11
CA SER A 8 3.72 5.99 -6.08
C SER A 8 2.77 4.80 -6.16
N VAL A 9 1.46 5.05 -6.09
CA VAL A 9 0.45 3.99 -6.17
C VAL A 9 0.33 3.50 -7.60
N MET A 10 0.53 2.20 -7.79
CA MET A 10 0.44 1.56 -9.10
C MET A 10 -0.93 0.91 -9.30
N ALA A 11 -1.44 0.22 -8.27
CA ALA A 11 -2.74 -0.44 -8.33
C ALA A 11 -3.33 -0.63 -6.93
N GLN A 12 -4.66 -0.73 -6.86
CA GLN A 12 -5.37 -1.18 -5.67
C GLN A 12 -6.44 -2.20 -6.04
N HIS A 13 -6.64 -3.19 -5.18
CA HIS A 13 -7.65 -4.24 -5.35
C HIS A 13 -8.40 -4.40 -4.05
N ARG A 14 -9.74 -4.34 -4.06
CA ARG A 14 -10.53 -4.60 -2.86
C ARG A 14 -10.25 -6.02 -2.35
N HIS A 15 -10.12 -6.15 -1.04
CA HIS A 15 -9.87 -7.41 -0.36
C HIS A 15 -10.76 -7.51 0.88
N GLY A 16 -11.70 -8.46 0.87
CA GLY A 16 -12.76 -8.54 1.87
C GLY A 16 -13.65 -7.29 1.85
N GLU A 17 -14.24 -6.99 3.02
CA GLU A 17 -15.25 -5.93 3.12
C GLU A 17 -14.65 -4.52 3.19
N SER A 18 -13.54 -4.36 3.93
CA SER A 18 -13.00 -3.02 4.26
C SER A 18 -11.57 -2.77 3.79
N ALA A 19 -10.83 -3.81 3.40
CA ALA A 19 -9.43 -3.68 3.05
C ALA A 19 -9.20 -3.57 1.54
N VAL A 20 -8.01 -3.10 1.18
CA VAL A 20 -7.49 -3.20 -0.19
C VAL A 20 -6.10 -3.79 -0.15
N ILE A 21 -5.73 -4.53 -1.18
CA ILE A 21 -4.33 -4.83 -1.46
C ILE A 21 -3.80 -3.72 -2.36
N LEU A 22 -2.85 -2.96 -1.83
CA LEU A 22 -2.18 -1.86 -2.50
C LEU A 22 -0.86 -2.35 -3.10
N THR A 23 -0.59 -1.95 -4.33
CA THR A 23 0.71 -2.12 -5.00
C THR A 23 1.32 -0.76 -5.22
N VAL A 24 2.55 -0.57 -4.73
CA VAL A 24 3.25 0.71 -4.79
C VAL A 24 4.65 0.51 -5.32
N LEU A 25 5.14 1.51 -6.05
CA LEU A 25 6.54 1.58 -6.45
C LEU A 25 7.26 2.58 -5.55
N THR A 26 8.33 2.10 -4.90
CA THR A 26 9.20 2.89 -4.04
C THR A 26 10.56 3.06 -4.72
N ARG A 27 11.30 4.11 -4.33
CA ARG A 27 12.63 4.36 -4.87
C ARG A 27 13.68 3.35 -4.38
N GLU A 28 13.58 2.96 -3.11
CA GLU A 28 14.63 2.22 -2.41
C GLU A 28 14.39 0.71 -2.39
N ALA A 29 13.13 0.28 -2.31
CA ALA A 29 12.76 -1.13 -2.19
C ALA A 29 12.03 -1.67 -3.43
N GLY A 30 11.90 -0.86 -4.49
CA GLY A 30 11.20 -1.27 -5.71
C GLY A 30 9.69 -1.43 -5.50
N LEU A 31 9.11 -2.46 -6.14
CA LEU A 31 7.69 -2.78 -6.04
C LEU A 31 7.39 -3.48 -4.71
N ILE A 32 6.50 -2.86 -3.93
CA ILE A 32 5.99 -3.38 -2.67
C ILE A 32 4.50 -3.61 -2.80
N ARG A 33 4.00 -4.69 -2.19
CA ARG A 33 2.58 -5.02 -2.17
C ARG A 33 2.13 -5.35 -0.76
N GLY A 34 0.96 -4.86 -0.35
CA GLY A 34 0.40 -5.32 0.91
C GLY A 34 -0.98 -4.79 1.25
N LEU A 35 -1.46 -5.26 2.39
CA LEU A 35 -2.82 -5.04 2.85
C LEU A 35 -2.95 -3.68 3.55
N VAL A 36 -3.94 -2.90 3.14
CA VAL A 36 -4.35 -1.66 3.81
C VAL A 36 -5.73 -1.87 4.43
N PRO A 37 -5.81 -2.15 5.75
CA PRO A 37 -7.08 -2.21 6.46
C PRO A 37 -7.84 -0.88 6.35
N GLY A 38 -9.15 -0.95 6.11
CA GLY A 38 -9.99 0.24 5.90
C GLY A 38 -9.67 1.02 4.61
N GLY A 39 -8.81 0.50 3.74
CA GLY A 39 -8.45 1.16 2.49
C GLY A 39 -9.62 1.29 1.50
N ALA A 40 -10.65 0.44 1.64
CA ALA A 40 -11.87 0.53 0.84
C ALA A 40 -12.83 1.64 1.33
N SER A 41 -12.55 2.27 2.47
CA SER A 41 -13.37 3.38 2.98
C SER A 41 -13.29 4.60 2.06
N ALA A 42 -14.38 5.36 1.95
CA ALA A 42 -14.42 6.57 1.12
C ALA A 42 -13.30 7.57 1.47
N ARG A 43 -12.97 7.69 2.77
CA ARG A 43 -11.90 8.57 3.25
C ARG A 43 -10.51 8.18 2.73
N ARG A 44 -10.20 6.88 2.63
CA ARG A 44 -8.88 6.39 2.23
C ARG A 44 -8.79 6.08 0.74
N ALA A 45 -9.88 5.63 0.12
CA ALA A 45 -9.90 5.17 -1.26
C ALA A 45 -9.41 6.24 -2.26
N ALA A 46 -9.68 7.53 -1.99
CA ALA A 46 -9.19 8.63 -2.83
C ALA A 46 -7.66 8.77 -2.80
N MET A 47 -7.04 8.55 -1.64
CA MET A 47 -5.57 8.60 -1.49
C MET A 47 -4.88 7.40 -2.16
N LEU A 48 -5.57 6.26 -2.24
CA LEU A 48 -5.05 4.99 -2.78
C LEU A 48 -5.29 4.82 -4.29
N GLN A 49 -5.62 5.89 -5.02
CA GLN A 49 -5.81 5.83 -6.46
C GLN A 49 -4.45 5.69 -7.18
N PRO A 50 -4.39 4.91 -8.28
CA PRO A 50 -3.22 4.87 -9.14
C PRO A 50 -2.75 6.26 -9.58
N GLY A 51 -1.44 6.48 -9.58
CA GLY A 51 -0.80 7.76 -9.92
C GLY A 51 -0.56 8.68 -8.71
N ASN A 52 -1.27 8.48 -7.59
CA ASN A 52 -1.00 9.26 -6.39
C ASN A 52 0.37 8.93 -5.79
N ARG A 53 1.02 9.95 -5.24
CA ARG A 53 2.19 9.78 -4.38
C ARG A 53 1.76 9.84 -2.92
N ILE A 54 2.23 8.89 -2.12
CA ILE A 54 1.84 8.73 -0.73
C ILE A 54 3.05 8.38 0.14
N SER A 55 3.06 8.89 1.37
CA SER A 55 3.91 8.38 2.44
C SER A 55 3.21 7.21 3.13
N LEU A 56 3.90 6.08 3.30
CA LEU A 56 3.33 4.93 3.98
C LEU A 56 4.35 4.22 4.85
N ARG A 57 3.86 3.42 5.80
CA ARG A 57 4.64 2.54 6.67
C ARG A 57 4.09 1.13 6.58
N TRP A 58 4.91 0.19 6.15
CA TRP A 58 4.60 -1.22 6.01
C TRP A 58 5.21 -2.04 7.13
N ARG A 59 4.47 -3.03 7.60
CA ARG A 59 4.95 -3.99 8.59
C ARG A 59 4.67 -5.39 8.07
N ALA A 60 5.72 -6.20 8.00
CA ALA A 60 5.63 -7.61 7.67
C ALA A 60 6.21 -8.46 8.81
N ARG A 61 5.73 -9.69 8.95
CA ARG A 61 6.31 -10.64 9.91
C ARG A 61 7.62 -11.26 9.40
N LEU A 62 7.79 -11.39 8.08
CA LEU A 62 8.94 -11.99 7.41
C LEU A 62 9.54 -11.02 6.38
N GLU A 63 10.82 -11.17 6.05
CA GLU A 63 11.55 -10.33 5.06
C GLU A 63 10.93 -10.43 3.68
N ASP A 64 10.67 -11.67 3.26
CA ASP A 64 10.09 -11.98 1.95
C ASP A 64 8.62 -11.55 1.81
N GLN A 65 8.04 -10.95 2.84
CA GLN A 65 6.67 -10.43 2.85
C GLN A 65 6.57 -8.91 2.90
N LEU A 66 7.71 -8.21 2.77
CA LEU A 66 7.73 -6.78 2.48
C LEU A 66 7.53 -6.52 0.98
#